data_AF-A0A1F3BA12-F1
#
_entry.id   AF-A0A1F3BA12-F1
#
_cell.length_a   1.000
_cell.length_b   1.000
_cell.length_c   1.000
_cell.angle_alpha   90.00
_cell.angle_beta   90.00
_cell.angle_gamma   90.00
#
_symmetry.space_group_name_H-M   'P 1'
#
loop_
_entity.id
_entity.type
_entity.pdbx_description
1 polymer ?
#
loop_
_entity_poly.entity_id
_entity_poly.type
_entity_poly.pdbx_seq_one_letter_code
_entity_poly.pdbx_strand_id
1 'polypeptide(L)'
;MRLVVGLGNPGKGYANNRHNIGFMAADAIVRRHSFSPWRGKFHGQLAEGTVAGQKLLVLKPETYMNLSGDAVAEAVRFYKLSPEDVIVFHDELDLAPGKVRVKQGGGHAGHNGLRSISAHLGEAYKRVRIGIGHPGHKDRVHDHVLSDFAKADQDWVETLCEAMADALPLLLKGPDSDFMSHVAMKMKAVMPKNQKDMNQEED
;
A
#
# COMPACT_ATOMS: atom_id res chain seq x y z
N MET A 1 1.81 -16.32 10.82
CA MET A 1 1.76 -14.87 11.18
C MET A 1 2.08 -14.11 9.91
N ARG A 2 1.53 -12.92 9.66
CA ARG A 2 1.87 -12.13 8.47
C ARG A 2 2.43 -10.76 8.82
N LEU A 3 3.25 -10.22 7.93
CA LEU A 3 3.79 -8.87 8.01
C LEU A 3 3.17 -8.02 6.90
N VAL A 4 2.39 -7.01 7.30
CA VAL A 4 1.88 -5.97 6.42
C VAL A 4 2.85 -4.79 6.46
N VAL A 5 3.32 -4.35 5.30
CA VAL A 5 4.24 -3.22 5.17
C VAL A 5 3.55 -2.11 4.41
N GLY A 6 3.47 -0.92 4.99
CA GLY A 6 3.14 0.30 4.24
C GLY A 6 4.42 0.97 3.79
N LEU A 7 4.56 1.27 2.50
CA LEU A 7 5.69 2.05 2.00
C LEU A 7 5.41 3.56 2.04
N GLY A 8 6.47 4.33 2.30
CA GLY A 8 6.43 5.79 2.41
C GLY A 8 7.76 6.36 2.91
N ASN A 9 7.84 7.69 2.97
CA ASN A 9 8.95 8.41 3.60
C ASN A 9 8.55 8.93 5.00
N PRO A 10 9.47 8.90 5.98
CA PRO A 10 9.22 9.43 7.31
C PRO A 10 9.24 10.96 7.33
N GLY A 11 8.45 11.56 8.24
CA GLY A 11 8.44 13.01 8.46
C GLY A 11 7.18 13.71 7.96
N LYS A 12 6.77 14.77 8.66
CA LYS A 12 5.49 15.47 8.41
C LYS A 12 5.37 16.04 6.99
N GLY A 13 6.49 16.47 6.40
CA GLY A 13 6.53 17.03 5.05
C GLY A 13 6.23 16.03 3.93
N TYR A 14 6.24 14.72 4.22
CA TYR A 14 5.90 13.68 3.25
C TYR A 14 4.53 13.04 3.50
N ALA A 15 3.87 13.38 4.61
CA ALA A 15 2.73 12.63 5.12
C ALA A 15 1.57 12.55 4.12
N ASN A 16 1.41 13.58 3.28
CA ASN A 16 0.34 13.67 2.28
C ASN A 16 0.81 13.36 0.85
N ASN A 17 2.07 13.01 0.67
CA ASN A 17 2.64 12.70 -0.64
C ASN A 17 1.98 11.47 -1.24
N ARG A 18 1.87 11.43 -2.57
CA ARG A 18 1.42 10.23 -3.30
C ARG A 18 2.24 9.00 -2.94
N HIS A 19 3.55 9.17 -2.74
CA HIS A 19 4.47 8.09 -2.34
C HIS A 19 4.23 7.54 -0.93
N ASN A 20 3.41 8.21 -0.12
CA ASN A 20 3.08 7.82 1.25
C ASN A 20 1.72 7.13 1.36
N ILE A 21 1.04 6.83 0.25
CA ILE A 21 -0.26 6.14 0.31
C ILE A 21 -0.19 4.74 0.95
N GLY A 22 0.98 4.09 0.89
CA GLY A 22 1.24 2.85 1.64
C GLY A 22 1.22 3.07 3.16
N PHE A 23 1.83 4.14 3.66
CA PHE A 23 1.73 4.56 5.06
C PHE A 23 0.29 4.90 5.46
N MET A 24 -0.42 5.67 4.62
CA MET A 24 -1.81 6.02 4.88
C MET A 24 -2.71 4.78 5.01
N ALA A 25 -2.51 3.79 4.15
CA ALA A 25 -3.20 2.50 4.23
C ALA A 25 -2.86 1.74 5.53
N ALA A 26 -1.58 1.72 5.93
CA ALA A 26 -1.14 1.10 7.17
C ALA A 26 -1.74 1.80 8.41
N ASP A 27 -1.83 3.13 8.40
CA ASP A 27 -2.47 3.91 9.46
C ASP A 27 -3.97 3.61 9.56
N ALA A 28 -4.68 3.53 8.43
CA ALA A 28 -6.09 3.14 8.41
C ALA A 28 -6.31 1.71 8.94
N ILE A 29 -5.43 0.76 8.57
CA ILE A 29 -5.47 -0.62 9.07
C ILE A 29 -5.32 -0.66 10.59
N VAL A 30 -4.31 0.02 11.13
CA VAL A 30 -4.03 0.03 12.58
C VAL A 30 -5.13 0.76 13.34
N ARG A 31 -5.71 1.83 12.77
CA ARG A 31 -6.83 2.56 13.36
C ARG A 31 -8.11 1.73 13.43
N ARG A 32 -8.42 0.98 12.36
CA ARG A 32 -9.68 0.25 12.22
C ARG A 32 -9.76 -0.99 13.11
N HIS A 33 -8.64 -1.70 13.25
CA HIS A 33 -8.59 -2.98 13.95
C HIS A 33 -7.93 -2.82 15.32
N SER A 34 -8.07 -3.81 16.20
CA SER A 34 -7.46 -3.81 17.54
C SER A 34 -5.96 -4.10 17.49
N PHE A 35 -5.17 -3.16 16.97
CA PHE A 35 -3.72 -3.17 17.01
C PHE A 35 -3.18 -2.47 18.27
N SER A 36 -1.97 -2.85 18.68
CA SER A 36 -1.23 -2.11 19.68
C SER A 36 -0.89 -0.70 19.17
N PRO A 37 -0.63 0.28 20.07
CA PRO A 37 -0.02 1.53 19.67
C PRO A 37 1.28 1.30 18.91
N TRP A 38 1.61 2.22 17.99
CA TRP A 38 2.87 2.22 17.26
C TRP A 38 4.06 2.28 18.21
N ARG A 39 5.08 1.45 17.96
CA ARG A 39 6.35 1.43 18.70
C ARG A 39 7.51 1.46 17.72
N GLY A 40 8.58 2.19 18.07
CA GLY A 40 9.81 2.19 17.29
C GLY A 40 10.49 0.82 17.32
N LYS A 41 10.66 0.17 16.16
CA LYS A 41 11.34 -1.12 16.01
C LYS A 41 11.74 -1.34 14.54
N PHE A 42 12.84 -2.05 14.29
CA PHE A 42 13.32 -2.39 12.94
C PHE A 42 13.47 -1.18 12.02
N HIS A 43 14.05 -0.09 12.52
CA HIS A 43 14.16 1.16 11.78
C HIS A 43 12.82 1.74 11.28
N GLY A 44 11.73 1.52 12.02
CA GLY A 44 10.42 2.08 11.68
C GLY A 44 9.41 1.99 12.81
N GLN A 45 8.14 2.13 12.47
CA GLN A 45 7.01 1.99 13.40
C GLN A 45 6.35 0.63 13.21
N LEU A 46 6.23 -0.12 14.30
CA LEU A 46 5.58 -1.42 14.33
C LEU A 46 4.34 -1.39 15.22
N ALA A 47 3.25 -2.00 14.74
CA ALA A 47 2.08 -2.31 15.52
C ALA A 47 1.74 -3.80 15.38
N GLU A 48 1.27 -4.42 16.46
CA GLU A 48 0.93 -5.84 16.51
C GLU A 48 -0.56 -6.00 16.80
N GLY A 49 -1.23 -6.92 16.11
CA GLY A 49 -2.68 -7.09 16.25
C GLY A 49 -3.16 -8.43 15.75
N THR A 50 -4.47 -8.64 15.84
CA THR A 50 -5.14 -9.83 15.31
C THR A 50 -6.31 -9.40 14.46
N VAL A 51 -6.34 -9.86 13.21
CA VAL A 51 -7.46 -9.61 12.28
C VAL A 51 -7.94 -10.95 11.77
N ALA A 52 -9.26 -11.18 11.83
CA ALA A 52 -9.88 -12.45 11.45
C ALA A 52 -9.22 -13.67 12.12
N GLY A 53 -8.77 -13.56 13.38
CA GLY A 53 -8.10 -14.67 14.10
C GLY A 53 -6.67 -14.97 13.65
N GLN A 54 -6.07 -14.14 12.80
CA GLN A 54 -4.68 -14.25 12.38
C GLN A 54 -3.83 -13.14 13.00
N LYS A 55 -2.71 -13.52 13.63
CA LYS A 55 -1.71 -12.57 14.14
C LYS A 55 -1.03 -11.83 12.99
N LEU A 56 -0.98 -10.51 13.11
CA LEU A 56 -0.42 -9.59 12.14
C LEU A 56 0.54 -8.61 12.80
N LEU A 57 1.57 -8.29 12.03
CA LEU A 57 2.45 -7.17 12.26
C LEU A 57 2.15 -6.14 11.17
N VAL A 58 2.08 -4.86 11.53
CA VAL A 58 2.06 -3.76 10.56
C VAL A 58 3.33 -2.95 10.77
N LEU A 59 4.10 -2.74 9.71
CA LEU A 59 5.37 -2.01 9.72
C LEU A 59 5.30 -0.83 8.75
N LYS A 60 5.74 0.34 9.21
CA LYS A 60 6.06 1.51 8.39
C LYS A 60 7.57 1.80 8.51
N PRO A 61 8.40 1.43 7.49
CA PRO A 61 9.83 1.70 7.50
C PRO A 61 10.17 3.19 7.56
N GLU A 62 10.91 3.65 8.57
CA GLU A 62 11.37 5.05 8.68
C GLU A 62 12.79 5.22 8.13
N THR A 63 13.17 4.43 7.12
CA THR A 63 14.51 4.42 6.48
C THR A 63 14.60 5.27 5.21
N TYR A 64 13.55 6.02 4.87
CA TYR A 64 13.27 6.53 3.52
C TYR A 64 13.02 5.41 2.50
N MET A 65 12.32 5.76 1.42
CA MET A 65 11.78 4.79 0.48
C MET A 65 12.84 3.84 -0.10
N ASN A 66 13.97 4.36 -0.54
CA ASN A 66 15.02 3.58 -1.21
C ASN A 66 15.75 2.59 -0.29
N LEU A 67 15.57 2.68 1.03
CA LEU A 67 16.16 1.78 2.03
C LEU A 67 15.09 1.02 2.82
N SER A 68 13.85 0.95 2.32
CA SER A 68 12.76 0.23 2.99
C SER A 68 13.07 -1.26 3.22
N GLY A 69 13.92 -1.86 2.38
CA GLY A 69 14.35 -3.26 2.50
C GLY A 69 15.08 -3.57 3.80
N ASP A 70 15.85 -2.63 4.36
CA ASP A 70 16.60 -2.84 5.60
C ASP A 70 15.66 -3.15 6.78
N ALA A 71 14.65 -2.31 6.96
CA ALA A 71 13.62 -2.45 7.99
C ALA A 71 12.81 -3.74 7.82
N VAL A 72 12.34 -4.01 6.60
CA VAL A 72 11.50 -5.18 6.31
C VAL A 72 12.29 -6.47 6.49
N ALA A 73 13.54 -6.51 6.02
CA ALA A 73 14.38 -7.70 6.15
C ALA A 73 14.72 -8.01 7.62
N GLU A 74 14.95 -6.99 8.44
CA GLU A 74 15.16 -7.18 9.88
C GLU A 74 13.92 -7.76 10.57
N ALA A 75 12.73 -7.22 10.30
CA ALA A 75 11.48 -7.74 10.83
C ALA A 75 11.23 -9.19 10.40
N VAL A 76 11.43 -9.50 9.12
CA VAL A 76 11.29 -10.86 8.57
C VAL A 76 12.22 -11.85 9.25
N ARG A 77 13.51 -11.50 9.43
CA ARG A 77 14.47 -12.36 10.15
C ARG A 77 14.07 -12.56 11.62
N PHE A 78 13.71 -11.48 12.32
CA PHE A 78 13.38 -11.53 13.74
C PHE A 78 12.18 -12.44 14.02
N TYR A 79 11.11 -12.31 13.24
CA TYR A 79 9.89 -13.12 13.38
C TYR A 79 9.93 -14.45 12.61
N LYS A 80 11.06 -14.75 11.94
CA LYS A 80 11.27 -15.98 11.16
C LYS A 80 10.17 -16.18 10.10
N LEU A 81 9.82 -15.10 9.42
CA LEU A 81 8.83 -15.11 8.34
C LEU A 81 9.48 -15.50 7.02
N SER A 82 8.69 -16.02 6.09
CA SER A 82 9.09 -16.18 4.70
C SER A 82 8.65 -14.95 3.87
N PRO A 83 9.22 -14.72 2.66
CA PRO A 83 8.73 -13.66 1.77
C PRO A 83 7.23 -13.75 1.48
N GLU A 84 6.67 -14.96 1.42
CA GLU A 84 5.24 -15.20 1.15
C GLU A 84 4.33 -14.74 2.30
N ASP A 85 4.87 -14.59 3.51
CA ASP A 85 4.18 -14.03 4.67
C ASP A 85 4.10 -12.49 4.65
N VAL A 86 4.76 -11.85 3.68
CA VAL A 86 4.84 -10.38 3.56
C VAL A 86 3.82 -9.86 2.54
N ILE A 87 3.10 -8.81 2.94
CA ILE A 87 2.19 -8.06 2.09
C ILE A 87 2.62 -6.59 2.08
N VAL A 88 2.95 -6.04 0.92
CA VAL A 88 3.45 -4.66 0.77
C VAL A 88 2.40 -3.78 0.09
N PHE A 89 1.98 -2.72 0.76
CA PHE A 89 1.11 -1.66 0.25
C PHE A 89 1.97 -0.51 -0.26
N HIS A 90 1.80 -0.13 -1.53
CA HIS A 90 2.62 0.89 -2.18
C HIS A 90 1.85 1.64 -3.28
N ASP A 91 2.33 2.82 -3.64
CA ASP A 91 1.82 3.59 -4.79
C ASP A 91 2.20 2.95 -6.12
N GLU A 92 1.30 3.09 -7.10
CA GLU A 92 1.42 2.53 -8.42
C GLU A 92 1.05 3.57 -9.48
N LEU A 93 2.02 3.91 -10.34
CA LEU A 93 1.87 4.91 -11.39
C LEU A 93 1.04 4.38 -12.57
N ASP A 94 1.15 3.09 -12.87
CA ASP A 94 0.49 2.47 -14.03
C ASP A 94 -1.01 2.22 -13.79
N LEU A 95 -1.50 2.41 -12.57
CA LEU A 95 -2.90 2.29 -12.22
C LEU A 95 -3.53 3.68 -12.09
N ALA A 96 -4.73 3.82 -12.67
CA ALA A 96 -5.55 5.01 -12.49
C ALA A 96 -5.77 5.32 -11.00
N PRO A 97 -5.87 6.61 -10.60
CA PRO A 97 -6.18 7.01 -9.23
C PRO A 97 -7.36 6.22 -8.65
N GLY A 98 -7.22 5.75 -7.41
CA GLY A 98 -8.27 4.99 -6.72
C GLY A 98 -8.38 3.50 -7.11
N LYS A 99 -7.69 3.07 -8.18
CA LYS A 99 -7.70 1.66 -8.61
C LYS A 99 -6.71 0.83 -7.80
N VAL A 100 -7.17 -0.28 -7.27
CA VAL A 100 -6.33 -1.23 -6.53
C VAL A 100 -6.18 -2.54 -7.29
N ARG A 101 -4.96 -3.09 -7.27
CA ARG A 101 -4.66 -4.45 -7.72
C ARG A 101 -3.81 -5.18 -6.70
N VAL A 102 -4.06 -6.47 -6.55
CA VAL A 102 -3.22 -7.36 -5.74
C VAL A 102 -2.43 -8.26 -6.68
N LYS A 103 -1.16 -8.49 -6.35
CA LYS A 103 -0.28 -9.37 -7.12
C LYS A 103 0.64 -10.13 -6.18
N GLN A 104 0.71 -11.45 -6.32
CA GLN A 104 1.80 -12.25 -5.76
C GLN A 104 3.01 -12.16 -6.67
N GLY A 105 4.20 -11.89 -6.14
CA GLY A 105 5.41 -11.91 -6.96
C GLY A 105 5.63 -10.66 -7.82
N GLY A 106 6.54 -10.79 -8.79
CA GLY A 106 6.81 -9.82 -9.84
C GLY A 106 7.85 -8.75 -9.48
N GLY A 107 8.32 -8.02 -10.49
CA GLY A 107 9.34 -6.99 -10.34
C GLY A 107 8.87 -5.70 -9.67
N HIS A 108 9.81 -4.78 -9.46
CA HIS A 108 9.57 -3.51 -8.78
C HIS A 108 9.04 -2.38 -9.69
N ALA A 109 8.98 -2.57 -11.02
CA ALA A 109 8.45 -1.58 -11.98
C ALA A 109 8.97 -0.14 -11.77
N GLY A 110 10.26 0.01 -11.44
CA GLY A 110 10.87 1.31 -11.14
C GLY A 110 10.63 1.87 -9.72
N HIS A 111 9.74 1.28 -8.92
CA HIS A 111 9.46 1.71 -7.54
C HIS A 111 10.64 1.41 -6.60
N ASN A 112 11.22 2.45 -6.00
CA ASN A 112 12.47 2.33 -5.22
C ASN A 112 12.33 1.50 -3.93
N GLY A 113 11.20 1.59 -3.24
CA GLY A 113 10.99 0.76 -2.04
C GLY A 113 10.82 -0.73 -2.33
N LEU A 114 10.18 -1.08 -3.44
CA LEU A 114 10.06 -2.48 -3.88
C LEU A 114 11.41 -3.00 -4.38
N ARG A 115 12.19 -2.16 -5.07
CA ARG A 115 13.57 -2.48 -5.46
C ARG A 115 14.40 -2.82 -4.24
N SER A 116 14.30 -2.00 -3.19
CA SER A 116 14.98 -2.21 -1.91
C SER A 116 14.54 -3.54 -1.27
N ILE A 117 13.24 -3.75 -1.04
CA ILE A 117 12.72 -5.00 -0.43
C ILE A 117 13.13 -6.23 -1.24
N SER A 118 12.97 -6.20 -2.56
CA SER A 118 13.32 -7.33 -3.43
C SER A 118 14.81 -7.68 -3.40
N ALA A 119 15.69 -6.70 -3.18
CA ALA A 119 17.13 -6.96 -3.03
C ALA A 119 17.46 -7.79 -1.78
N HIS A 120 16.64 -7.73 -0.73
CA HIS A 120 16.85 -8.51 0.49
C HIS A 120 16.02 -9.81 0.54
N LEU A 121 14.80 -9.80 0.01
CA LEU A 121 13.83 -10.90 0.20
C LEU A 121 13.53 -11.69 -1.07
N GLY A 122 14.02 -11.25 -2.23
CA GLY A 122 13.50 -11.71 -3.52
C GLY A 122 12.08 -11.19 -3.78
N GLU A 123 11.41 -11.70 -4.80
CA GLU A 123 10.17 -11.12 -5.29
C GLU A 123 8.90 -11.80 -4.77
N ALA A 124 9.01 -12.93 -4.07
CA ALA A 124 7.89 -13.83 -3.77
C ALA A 124 6.84 -13.28 -2.78
N TYR A 125 6.94 -12.02 -2.35
CA TYR A 125 5.96 -11.37 -1.48
C TYR A 125 4.72 -10.86 -2.22
N LYS A 126 3.63 -10.65 -1.49
CA LYS A 126 2.38 -10.10 -2.03
C LYS A 126 2.45 -8.58 -2.08
N ARG A 127 1.87 -7.97 -3.11
CA ARG A 127 1.84 -6.53 -3.35
C ARG A 127 0.40 -6.06 -3.46
N VAL A 128 0.02 -5.05 -2.69
CA VAL A 128 -1.19 -4.26 -2.88
C VAL A 128 -0.77 -2.97 -3.58
N ARG A 129 -1.05 -2.92 -4.88
CA ARG A 129 -0.69 -1.83 -5.79
C ARG A 129 -1.81 -0.80 -5.77
N ILE A 130 -1.51 0.42 -5.31
CA ILE A 130 -2.49 1.48 -5.09
C ILE A 130 -2.31 2.57 -6.15
N GLY A 131 -3.26 2.70 -7.06
CA GLY A 131 -3.16 3.62 -8.19
C GLY A 131 -3.12 5.08 -7.76
N ILE A 132 -2.08 5.78 -8.21
CA ILE A 132 -1.89 7.23 -8.05
C ILE A 132 -1.84 7.97 -9.40
N GLY A 133 -1.94 7.23 -10.51
CA GLY A 133 -1.83 7.75 -11.87
C GLY A 133 -0.42 8.16 -12.28
N HIS A 134 -0.18 8.19 -13.59
CA HIS A 134 1.10 8.60 -14.17
C HIS A 134 1.06 10.06 -14.64
N PRO A 135 2.09 10.89 -14.40
CA PRO A 135 2.11 12.30 -14.83
C PRO A 135 2.39 12.47 -16.34
N GLY A 136 2.04 11.49 -17.18
CA GLY A 136 2.30 11.45 -18.63
C GLY A 136 3.78 11.26 -19.02
N HIS A 137 4.70 12.07 -18.50
CA HIS A 137 6.12 12.07 -18.85
C HIS A 137 7.00 11.53 -17.71
N LYS A 138 8.00 10.72 -18.06
CA LYS A 138 8.92 10.07 -17.09
C LYS A 138 9.67 11.08 -16.21
N ASP A 139 10.07 12.22 -16.78
CA ASP A 139 10.85 13.23 -16.06
C ASP A 139 10.05 13.91 -14.93
N ARG A 140 8.72 13.82 -14.96
CA ARG A 140 7.83 14.36 -13.92
C ARG A 140 7.49 13.36 -12.83
N VAL A 141 7.93 12.11 -12.94
CA VAL A 141 7.56 11.04 -12.00
C VAL A 141 8.08 11.33 -10.59
N HIS A 142 9.32 11.80 -10.47
CA HIS A 142 9.92 12.09 -9.17
C HIS A 142 9.12 13.15 -8.40
N ASP A 143 8.83 14.28 -9.04
CA ASP A 143 8.07 15.36 -8.44
C ASP A 143 6.62 14.95 -8.17
N HIS A 144 6.01 14.17 -9.08
CA HIS A 144 4.63 13.69 -8.91
C HIS A 144 4.45 12.82 -7.67
N VAL A 145 5.33 11.82 -7.46
CA VAL A 145 5.22 10.94 -6.29
C VAL A 145 5.55 11.69 -4.99
N LEU A 146 6.46 12.67 -5.06
CA LEU A 146 6.83 13.50 -3.91
C LEU A 146 5.94 14.74 -3.72
N SER A 147 4.87 14.88 -4.50
CA SER A 147 3.87 15.92 -4.30
C SER A 147 2.69 15.40 -3.48
N ASP A 148 2.13 16.28 -2.65
CA ASP A 148 0.90 16.03 -1.93
C ASP A 148 -0.26 15.69 -2.88
N PHE A 149 -1.16 14.83 -2.41
CA PHE A 149 -2.49 14.69 -3.02
C PHE A 149 -3.18 16.05 -3.09
N ALA A 150 -3.87 16.33 -4.20
CA ALA A 150 -4.60 17.58 -4.33
C ALA A 150 -5.76 17.61 -3.32
N LYS A 151 -6.27 18.80 -2.99
CA LYS A 151 -7.44 18.91 -2.11
C LYS A 151 -8.66 18.13 -2.64
N ALA A 152 -8.85 18.12 -3.97
CA ALA A 152 -9.89 17.34 -4.63
C ALA A 152 -9.69 15.82 -4.53
N ASP A 153 -8.49 15.37 -4.17
CA ASP A 153 -8.17 13.96 -4.03
C ASP A 153 -8.45 13.41 -2.62
N GLN A 154 -8.55 14.28 -1.61
CA GLN A 154 -8.56 13.88 -0.20
C GLN A 154 -9.69 12.88 0.13
N ASP A 155 -10.91 13.17 -0.34
CA ASP A 155 -12.09 12.34 -0.05
C ASP A 155 -11.93 10.91 -0.60
N TRP A 156 -11.40 10.78 -1.82
CA TRP A 156 -11.23 9.45 -2.41
C TRP A 156 -10.04 8.72 -1.81
N VAL A 157 -8.96 9.43 -1.44
CA VAL A 157 -7.79 8.83 -0.76
C VAL A 157 -8.19 8.27 0.61
N GLU A 158 -8.90 9.06 1.42
CA GLU A 158 -9.37 8.61 2.72
C GLU A 158 -10.32 7.41 2.58
N THR A 159 -11.29 7.50 1.67
CA THR A 159 -12.23 6.39 1.40
C THR A 159 -11.49 5.13 0.95
N LEU A 160 -10.45 5.27 0.12
CA LEU A 160 -9.66 4.15 -0.36
C LEU A 160 -8.90 3.46 0.77
N CYS A 161 -8.23 4.23 1.63
CA CYS A 161 -7.51 3.71 2.78
C CYS A 161 -8.46 2.98 3.75
N GLU A 162 -9.62 3.56 4.03
CA GLU A 162 -10.64 2.91 4.87
C GLU A 162 -11.22 1.65 4.24
N ALA A 163 -11.47 1.66 2.92
CA ALA A 163 -11.95 0.48 2.21
C ALA A 163 -10.94 -0.66 2.22
N MET A 164 -9.65 -0.37 2.06
CA MET A 164 -8.59 -1.38 2.17
C MET A 164 -8.45 -1.91 3.60
N ALA A 165 -8.55 -1.04 4.61
CA ALA A 165 -8.54 -1.45 6.00
C ALA A 165 -9.74 -2.37 6.33
N ASP A 166 -10.93 -2.03 5.84
CA ASP A 166 -12.15 -2.83 5.98
C ASP A 166 -12.05 -4.19 5.30
N ALA A 167 -11.49 -4.22 4.09
CA ALA A 167 -11.36 -5.43 3.29
C ALA A 167 -10.17 -6.32 3.73
N LEU A 168 -9.33 -5.89 4.68
CA LEU A 168 -8.15 -6.65 5.12
C LEU A 168 -8.45 -8.12 5.48
N PRO A 169 -9.56 -8.47 6.19
CA PRO A 169 -9.93 -9.88 6.41
C PRO A 169 -10.05 -10.71 5.13
N LEU A 170 -10.58 -10.13 4.05
CA LEU A 170 -10.73 -10.78 2.75
C LEU A 170 -9.37 -11.04 2.11
N LEU A 171 -8.45 -10.07 2.17
CA LEU A 171 -7.08 -10.21 1.66
C LEU A 171 -6.30 -11.32 2.37
N LEU A 172 -6.65 -11.59 3.63
CA LEU A 172 -5.95 -12.57 4.45
C LEU A 172 -6.47 -14.01 4.26
N LYS A 173 -7.77 -14.19 4.04
CA LYS A 173 -8.41 -15.51 4.06
C LYS A 173 -9.03 -15.93 2.73
N GLY A 174 -9.34 -14.98 1.86
CA GLY A 174 -10.06 -15.21 0.61
C GLY A 174 -9.18 -15.08 -0.62
N PRO A 175 -9.76 -15.29 -1.80
CA PRO A 175 -9.12 -14.94 -3.05
C PRO A 175 -8.94 -13.42 -3.14
N ASP A 176 -7.82 -12.99 -3.72
CA ASP A 176 -7.46 -11.57 -3.84
C ASP A 176 -8.53 -10.75 -4.58
N SER A 177 -9.35 -11.40 -5.43
CA SER A 177 -10.50 -10.80 -6.12
C SER A 177 -11.55 -10.22 -5.19
N ASP A 178 -11.76 -10.83 -4.02
CA ASP A 178 -12.82 -10.41 -3.10
C ASP A 178 -12.41 -9.11 -2.41
N PHE A 179 -11.14 -9.02 -2.00
CA PHE A 179 -10.55 -7.77 -1.53
C PHE A 179 -10.67 -6.66 -2.58
N MET A 180 -10.25 -6.94 -3.82
CA MET A 180 -10.31 -5.95 -4.90
C MET A 180 -11.74 -5.50 -5.22
N SER A 181 -12.69 -6.44 -5.20
CA SER A 181 -14.11 -6.15 -5.48
C SER A 181 -14.75 -5.32 -4.38
N HIS A 182 -14.46 -5.63 -3.11
CA HIS A 182 -14.94 -4.85 -1.98
C HIS A 182 -14.41 -3.42 -2.02
N VAL A 183 -13.11 -3.24 -2.24
CA VAL A 183 -12.50 -1.90 -2.37
C VAL A 183 -13.12 -1.14 -3.54
N ALA A 184 -13.25 -1.77 -4.72
CA ALA A 184 -13.85 -1.13 -5.88
C ALA A 184 -15.31 -0.72 -5.64
N MET A 185 -16.09 -1.52 -4.91
CA MET A 185 -17.47 -1.21 -4.57
C MET A 185 -17.57 0.04 -3.69
N LYS A 186 -16.70 0.19 -2.69
CA LYS A 186 -16.64 1.39 -1.84
C LYS A 186 -16.23 2.63 -2.65
N MET A 187 -15.29 2.47 -3.58
CA MET A 187 -14.80 3.59 -4.40
C MET A 187 -15.83 4.12 -5.41
N LYS A 188 -16.79 3.31 -5.87
CA LYS A 188 -17.84 3.77 -6.80
C LYS A 188 -18.66 4.96 -6.27
N ALA A 189 -18.80 5.08 -4.95
CA ALA A 189 -19.57 6.15 -4.33
C ALA A 189 -18.85 7.52 -4.35
N VAL A 190 -17.51 7.53 -4.36
CA VAL A 190 -16.68 8.74 -4.27
C VAL A 190 -15.94 9.07 -5.57
N MET A 191 -15.79 8.08 -6.45
CA MET A 191 -15.25 8.22 -7.79
C MET A 191 -16.24 7.61 -8.79
N PRO A 192 -17.35 8.29 -9.09
CA PRO A 192 -18.23 7.85 -10.17
C PRO A 192 -17.42 7.82 -11.47
N LYS A 193 -17.63 6.78 -12.30
CA LYS A 193 -16.98 6.67 -13.60
C LYS A 193 -17.15 7.99 -14.36
N ASN A 194 -16.06 8.58 -14.83
CA ASN A 194 -16.15 9.66 -15.81
C ASN A 194 -16.90 9.13 -17.03
N GLN A 195 -17.90 9.88 -17.52
CA GLN A 195 -18.72 9.53 -18.70
C GLN A 195 -17.91 9.23 -19.97
N LYS A 196 -16.60 9.51 -19.99
CA LYS A 196 -15.71 9.16 -21.12
C LYS A 196 -15.46 7.66 -21.29
N ASP A 197 -15.65 6.85 -20.26
CA ASP A 197 -15.47 5.39 -20.37
C ASP A 197 -16.70 4.68 -20.97
N MET A 198 -17.81 5.38 -21.21
CA MET A 198 -19.00 4.81 -21.86
C MET A 198 -18.95 4.87 -23.39
N ASN A 199 -18.08 5.70 -23.97
CA ASN A 199 -17.97 5.88 -25.43
C ASN A 199 -16.82 5.05 -26.06
N GLN A 200 -16.28 4.06 -25.35
CA GLN A 200 -15.24 3.16 -25.88
C GLN A 200 -15.66 1.68 -25.87
N GLU A 201 -16.91 1.38 -25.50
CA GLU A 201 -17.51 0.04 -25.65
C GLU A 201 -18.46 -0.05 -26.86
N GLU A 202 -18.61 1.03 -27.63
CA GLU A 202 -19.29 1.05 -28.94
C GLU A 202 -18.30 1.51 -30.03
N ASP A 203 -17.38 0.62 -30.41
CA ASP A 203 -16.73 0.59 -31.73
C ASP A 203 -16.20 -0.82 -32.03
#